data_AF-A0A522YHK2-F1
#
_entry.id   AF-A0A522YHK2-F1
#
_cell.length_a   1.000
_cell.length_b   1.000
_cell.length_c   1.000
_cell.angle_alpha   90.00
_cell.angle_beta   90.00
_cell.angle_gamma   90.00
#
_symmetry.space_group_name_H-M   'P 1'
#
loop_
_entity.id
_entity.type
_entity.pdbx_description
1 polymer ?
#
loop_
_entity_poly.entity_id
_entity_poly.type
_entity_poly.pdbx_seq_one_letter_code
_entity_poly.pdbx_strand_id
1 'polypeptide(L)'
;MAEKPELRVDQKIQNWQLLQGRLTAAKWLSLSEPEVVKEITEVENDPLFRDLMYGAKDLPPLMHRRRWPASGLTGGYYELNEQLAAGGGSGDVSDILERREDLIKLIRRIGIESFERCFLYGEEGKGLEQTCRELGIPMEEGRRILDLVLEVGARSEFFRPAAEPGQSGIRYHCIASIDQDKRDPEHLSFRFMSPHWARGRYVVLYDKLEEWKGRRNLSGDEKRGLRKLLKRVELINMRQDTLFQILSRVTTEQSAYLRSRDATRLRPLSLRELARRIGVAPSTVSRAVANRSVLLPWGEEAPLKGLLTGQRYVLLSILADWVEKGRVKRGVTDEELMGRLAKEVGITVSRRTVNEVRRKVVAPAV
;
A
#
# COMPACT_ATOMS: atom_id res chain seq x y z
N MET A 1 -3.97 2.73 -58.25
CA MET A 1 -3.57 3.79 -57.29
C MET A 1 -4.03 3.34 -55.91
N ALA A 2 -3.11 2.94 -55.05
CA ALA A 2 -3.44 2.45 -53.71
C ALA A 2 -3.70 3.64 -52.77
N GLU A 3 -4.91 3.72 -52.23
CA GLU A 3 -5.27 4.69 -51.19
C GLU A 3 -4.38 4.47 -49.96
N LYS A 4 -3.66 5.52 -49.56
CA LYS A 4 -2.96 5.58 -48.28
C LYS A 4 -4.00 5.52 -47.16
N PRO A 5 -3.84 4.68 -46.13
CA PRO A 5 -4.75 4.69 -45.00
C PRO A 5 -4.48 5.95 -44.17
N GLU A 6 -5.35 6.95 -44.31
CA GLU A 6 -5.50 8.02 -43.34
C GLU A 6 -6.01 7.41 -42.02
N LEU A 7 -5.08 6.87 -41.24
CA LEU A 7 -5.29 6.66 -39.81
C LEU A 7 -5.55 8.04 -39.19
N ARG A 8 -6.85 8.38 -39.07
CA ARG A 8 -7.43 9.63 -38.57
C ARG A 8 -6.59 10.18 -37.41
N VAL A 9 -6.13 11.41 -37.56
CA VAL A 9 -5.28 12.14 -36.60
C VAL A 9 -5.84 12.07 -35.16
N ASP A 10 -7.16 12.07 -35.01
CA ASP A 10 -7.84 11.93 -33.71
C ASP A 10 -7.59 10.58 -33.01
N GLN A 11 -7.54 9.47 -33.75
CA GLN A 11 -7.18 8.16 -33.18
C GLN A 11 -5.72 8.12 -32.75
N LYS A 12 -4.82 8.78 -33.47
CA LYS A 12 -3.41 8.90 -33.06
C LYS A 12 -3.27 9.74 -31.79
N ILE A 13 -3.99 10.86 -31.68
CA ILE A 13 -3.98 11.73 -30.50
C ILE A 13 -4.57 11.00 -29.29
N GLN A 14 -5.70 10.31 -29.44
CA GLN A 14 -6.31 9.51 -28.37
C GLN A 14 -5.37 8.38 -27.90
N ASN A 15 -4.76 7.65 -28.83
CA ASN A 15 -3.77 6.61 -28.50
C ASN A 15 -2.54 7.19 -27.79
N TRP A 16 -2.07 8.36 -28.20
CA TRP A 16 -0.94 9.04 -27.57
C TRP A 16 -1.28 9.54 -26.16
N GLN A 17 -2.48 10.09 -25.94
CA GLN A 17 -2.97 10.47 -24.62
C GLN A 17 -3.11 9.26 -23.69
N LEU A 18 -3.61 8.14 -24.21
CA LEU A 18 -3.71 6.89 -23.46
C LEU A 18 -2.32 6.34 -23.08
N LEU A 19 -1.36 6.39 -24.01
CA LEU A 19 0.03 6.02 -23.76
C LEU A 19 0.68 6.91 -22.70
N GLN A 20 0.51 8.24 -22.80
CA GLN A 20 0.97 9.20 -21.79
C GLN A 20 0.35 8.92 -20.41
N GLY A 21 -0.95 8.61 -20.38
CA GLY A 21 -1.64 8.17 -19.16
C GLY A 21 -1.02 6.92 -18.54
N ARG A 22 -0.76 5.89 -19.36
CA ARG A 22 -0.12 4.63 -18.92
C ARG A 22 1.31 4.84 -18.42
N LEU A 23 2.09 5.70 -19.08
CA LEU A 23 3.44 6.06 -18.66
C LEU A 23 3.43 6.82 -17.34
N THR A 24 2.50 7.74 -17.17
CA THR A 24 2.32 8.49 -15.93
C THR A 24 1.95 7.55 -14.78
N ALA A 25 0.97 6.67 -14.99
CA ALA A 25 0.58 5.65 -14.00
C ALA A 25 1.75 4.71 -13.64
N ALA A 26 2.52 4.27 -14.65
CA ALA A 26 3.71 3.45 -14.43
C ALA A 26 4.77 4.16 -13.58
N LYS A 27 5.03 5.45 -13.86
CA LYS A 27 5.94 6.28 -13.06
C LYS A 27 5.49 6.33 -11.60
N TRP A 28 4.22 6.63 -11.36
CA TRP A 28 3.64 6.73 -10.02
C TRP A 28 3.73 5.44 -9.20
N LEU A 29 3.59 4.28 -9.84
CA LEU A 29 3.77 2.98 -9.17
C LEU A 29 5.23 2.69 -8.81
N SER A 30 6.16 3.23 -9.58
CA SER A 30 7.60 3.05 -9.38
C SER A 30 8.23 4.04 -8.41
N LEU A 31 7.54 5.14 -8.05
CA LEU A 31 8.02 6.08 -7.03
C LEU A 31 8.29 5.37 -5.71
N SER A 32 9.40 5.70 -5.07
CA SER A 32 9.71 5.33 -3.68
C SER A 32 8.69 5.94 -2.71
N GLU A 33 8.62 5.43 -1.49
CA GLU A 33 7.69 5.97 -0.48
C GLU A 33 7.97 7.45 -0.16
N PRO A 34 9.23 7.90 0.04
CA PRO A 34 9.53 9.31 0.29
C PRO A 34 9.11 10.24 -0.85
N GLU A 35 9.25 9.81 -2.10
CA GLU A 35 8.81 10.58 -3.28
C GLU A 35 7.29 10.73 -3.30
N VAL A 36 6.55 9.66 -2.98
CA VAL A 36 5.09 9.71 -2.92
C VAL A 36 4.60 10.58 -1.77
N VAL A 37 5.25 10.52 -0.61
CA VAL A 37 4.91 11.41 0.52
C VAL A 37 5.13 12.87 0.15
N LYS A 38 6.21 13.20 -0.55
CA LYS A 38 6.43 14.56 -1.06
C LYS A 38 5.31 14.99 -2.00
N GLU A 39 4.93 14.15 -2.95
CA GLU A 39 3.83 14.43 -3.87
C GLU A 39 2.48 14.60 -3.15
N ILE A 40 2.20 13.75 -2.15
CA ILE A 40 0.99 13.86 -1.32
C ILE A 40 1.01 15.16 -0.54
N THR A 41 2.14 15.53 0.07
CA THR A 41 2.29 16.77 0.83
C THR A 41 2.06 17.99 -0.05
N GLU A 42 2.59 17.99 -1.27
CA GLU A 42 2.35 19.05 -2.24
C GLU A 42 0.88 19.13 -2.67
N VAL A 43 0.22 17.98 -2.86
CA VAL A 43 -1.22 17.92 -3.17
C VAL A 43 -2.06 18.42 -1.99
N GLU A 44 -1.75 17.98 -0.76
CA GLU A 44 -2.51 18.32 0.44
C GLU A 44 -2.33 19.79 0.89
N ASN A 45 -1.23 20.42 0.49
CA ASN A 45 -0.98 21.85 0.71
C ASN A 45 -1.54 22.77 -0.38
N ASP A 46 -2.06 22.23 -1.48
CA ASP A 46 -2.70 23.03 -2.53
C ASP A 46 -3.98 23.71 -1.97
N PRO A 47 -4.17 25.02 -2.14
CA PRO A 47 -5.38 25.71 -1.66
C PRO A 47 -6.67 25.11 -2.23
N LEU A 48 -6.70 24.74 -3.51
CA LEU A 48 -7.87 24.09 -4.13
C LEU A 48 -8.15 22.74 -3.48
N PHE A 49 -7.11 22.00 -3.10
CA PHE A 49 -7.26 20.73 -2.40
C PHE A 49 -7.88 20.93 -1.01
N ARG A 50 -7.38 21.90 -0.24
CA ARG A 50 -7.90 22.21 1.09
C ARG A 50 -9.38 22.58 1.05
N ASP A 51 -9.77 23.36 0.05
CA ASP A 51 -11.18 23.73 -0.13
C ASP A 51 -12.07 22.55 -0.57
N LEU A 52 -11.54 21.62 -1.37
CA LEU A 52 -12.26 20.40 -1.73
C LEU A 52 -12.41 19.46 -0.51
N MET A 53 -11.38 19.32 0.31
CA MET A 53 -11.37 18.40 1.46
C MET A 53 -12.14 18.93 2.67
N TYR A 54 -11.95 20.20 3.02
CA TYR A 54 -12.44 20.77 4.28
C TYR A 54 -13.60 21.74 4.09
N GLY A 55 -13.92 22.07 2.83
CA GLY A 55 -14.85 23.12 2.48
C GLY A 55 -14.18 24.48 2.40
N ALA A 56 -14.83 25.41 1.71
CA ALA A 56 -14.47 26.82 1.69
C ALA A 56 -15.64 27.64 2.25
N LYS A 57 -15.46 28.96 2.39
CA LYS A 57 -16.53 29.85 2.85
C LYS A 57 -17.78 29.65 1.98
N ASP A 58 -18.90 29.27 2.62
CA ASP A 58 -20.19 28.97 1.99
C ASP A 58 -20.20 27.82 0.96
N LEU A 59 -19.16 26.97 0.96
CA LEU A 59 -19.01 25.83 0.04
C LEU A 59 -18.75 24.53 0.81
N PRO A 60 -19.60 23.51 0.67
CA PRO A 60 -19.38 22.22 1.33
C PRO A 60 -18.14 21.51 0.74
N PRO A 61 -17.52 20.60 1.49
CA PRO A 61 -16.45 19.75 0.98
C PRO A 61 -16.98 18.85 -0.15
N LEU A 62 -16.12 18.62 -1.14
CA LEU A 62 -16.36 17.70 -2.27
C LEU A 62 -15.48 16.46 -2.25
N MET A 63 -14.52 16.42 -1.32
CA MET A 63 -13.60 15.32 -1.18
C MET A 63 -13.56 14.87 0.27
N HIS A 64 -13.48 13.56 0.47
CA HIS A 64 -13.25 12.97 1.78
C HIS A 64 -12.32 11.78 1.65
N ARG A 65 -11.78 11.31 2.78
CA ARG A 65 -11.00 10.09 2.84
C ARG A 65 -11.94 8.91 3.13
N ARG A 66 -11.67 7.78 2.47
CA ARG A 66 -12.35 6.51 2.76
C ARG A 66 -11.30 5.47 3.07
N ARG A 67 -11.30 5.05 4.34
CA ARG A 67 -10.45 3.98 4.85
C ARG A 67 -10.73 2.67 4.12
N TRP A 68 -9.70 1.84 3.96
CA TRP A 68 -9.92 0.46 3.51
C TRP A 68 -10.35 -0.42 4.69
N PRO A 69 -11.21 -1.42 4.48
CA PRO A 69 -11.51 -2.40 5.50
C PRO A 69 -10.20 -3.00 6.06
N ALA A 70 -10.10 -3.10 7.39
CA ALA A 70 -8.92 -3.59 8.10
C ALA A 70 -7.62 -2.77 7.97
N SER A 71 -7.62 -1.53 7.43
CA SER A 71 -6.40 -0.70 7.36
C SER A 71 -6.12 0.03 8.68
N GLY A 72 -5.52 -0.63 9.67
CA GLY A 72 -5.04 0.04 10.89
C GLY A 72 -3.66 0.68 10.72
N LEU A 73 -3.34 1.66 11.57
CA LEU A 73 -1.94 2.03 11.81
C LEU A 73 -1.34 1.09 12.84
N THR A 74 -0.04 0.83 12.69
CA THR A 74 0.69 -0.01 13.63
C THR A 74 0.81 0.71 14.97
N GLY A 75 0.69 -0.02 16.09
CA GLY A 75 0.71 0.57 17.45
C GLY A 75 1.91 1.48 17.69
N GLY A 76 3.08 1.15 17.14
CA GLY A 76 4.31 1.96 17.19
C GLY A 76 4.24 3.35 16.53
N TYR A 77 3.14 3.68 15.84
CA TYR A 77 2.88 5.07 15.41
C TYR A 77 2.37 5.94 16.58
N TYR A 78 1.60 5.35 17.49
CA TYR A 78 1.04 6.03 18.68
C TYR A 78 1.87 5.77 19.94
N GLU A 79 2.50 4.61 20.01
CA GLU A 79 3.43 4.24 21.07
C GLU A 79 4.78 4.90 20.76
N LEU A 80 5.12 5.92 21.55
CA LEU A 80 6.49 6.41 21.70
C LEU A 80 7.37 5.23 22.10
N ASN A 81 7.92 4.51 21.14
CA ASN A 81 8.86 3.45 21.43
C ASN A 81 10.21 4.13 21.67
N GLU A 82 10.59 4.30 22.94
CA GLU A 82 11.91 4.80 23.36
C GLU A 82 13.06 4.01 22.69
N GLN A 83 12.80 2.77 22.27
CA GLN A 83 13.75 1.94 21.53
C GLN A 83 13.95 2.33 20.07
N LEU A 84 12.99 3.04 19.43
CA LEU A 84 13.14 3.59 18.07
C LEU A 84 13.87 4.94 18.09
N ALA A 85 13.83 5.67 19.21
CA ALA A 85 14.56 6.93 19.42
C ALA A 85 16.08 6.77 19.64
N ALA A 86 16.56 5.53 19.87
CA ALA A 86 17.98 5.26 20.08
C ALA A 86 18.83 5.29 18.80
N GLY A 87 18.21 5.31 17.62
CA GLY A 87 18.90 5.44 16.33
C GLY A 87 19.01 6.90 15.92
N GLY A 88 20.05 7.61 16.38
CA GLY A 88 20.28 9.04 16.19
C GLY A 88 20.36 9.53 14.73
N GLY A 89 19.20 9.61 14.06
CA GLY A 89 18.98 10.36 12.82
C GLY A 89 18.22 11.65 13.14
N SER A 90 18.80 12.79 12.78
CA SER A 90 18.32 14.14 13.09
C SER A 90 17.02 14.55 12.38
N GLY A 91 15.89 13.91 12.68
CA GLY A 91 14.59 14.19 12.05
C GLY A 91 13.41 13.66 12.85
N ASP A 92 13.45 13.86 14.16
CA ASP A 92 12.58 13.16 15.11
C ASP A 92 11.12 13.64 15.00
N VAL A 93 10.16 12.71 14.89
CA VAL A 93 8.74 13.03 15.08
C VAL A 93 8.54 13.57 16.50
N SER A 94 9.39 13.13 17.45
CA SER A 94 9.45 13.65 18.82
C SER A 94 9.70 15.16 18.83
N ASP A 95 10.60 15.70 17.98
CA ASP A 95 10.84 17.15 17.91
C ASP A 95 9.60 17.93 17.47
N ILE A 96 8.81 17.40 16.52
CA ILE A 96 7.56 18.03 16.07
C ILE A 96 6.53 18.00 17.19
N LEU A 97 6.41 16.85 17.84
CA LEU A 97 5.47 16.63 18.93
C LEU A 97 5.80 17.50 20.15
N GLU A 98 7.08 17.63 20.51
CA GLU A 98 7.57 18.51 21.57
C GLU A 98 7.27 20.00 21.27
N ARG A 99 7.50 20.44 20.03
CA ARG A 99 7.19 21.82 19.60
C ARG A 99 5.69 22.12 19.60
N ARG A 100 4.83 21.10 19.65
CA ARG A 100 3.37 21.20 19.54
C ARG A 100 2.68 20.49 20.72
N GLU A 101 3.29 20.55 21.90
CA GLU A 101 2.80 19.88 23.11
C GLU A 101 1.38 20.31 23.49
N ASP A 102 1.01 21.57 23.20
CA ASP A 102 -0.33 22.11 23.41
C ASP A 102 -1.39 21.37 22.59
N LEU A 103 -1.08 21.02 21.34
CA LEU A 103 -1.97 20.25 20.48
C LEU A 103 -2.06 18.79 20.91
N ILE A 104 -0.99 18.21 21.48
CA ILE A 104 -1.04 16.84 22.01
C ILE A 104 -1.96 16.78 23.23
N LYS A 105 -1.88 17.78 24.12
CA LYS A 105 -2.81 17.92 25.26
C LYS A 105 -4.25 18.05 24.77
N LEU A 106 -4.48 18.82 23.71
CA LEU A 106 -5.78 18.95 23.06
C LEU A 106 -6.27 17.61 22.47
N ILE A 107 -5.42 16.89 21.73
CA ILE A 107 -5.73 15.57 21.14
C ILE A 107 -6.08 14.55 22.23
N ARG A 108 -5.35 14.55 23.35
CA ARG A 108 -5.67 13.70 24.51
C ARG A 108 -7.01 14.06 25.14
N ARG A 109 -7.37 15.35 25.19
CA ARG A 109 -8.65 15.85 25.72
C ARG A 109 -9.84 15.44 24.86
N ILE A 110 -9.72 15.51 23.52
CA ILE A 110 -10.79 15.08 22.59
C ILE A 110 -10.92 13.56 22.49
N GLY A 111 -9.87 12.83 22.89
CA GLY A 111 -9.79 11.36 22.81
C GLY A 111 -9.19 10.88 21.49
N ILE A 112 -8.37 9.81 21.56
CA ILE A 112 -7.64 9.26 20.41
C ILE A 112 -8.60 8.76 19.33
N GLU A 113 -9.69 8.06 19.71
CA GLU A 113 -10.68 7.56 18.76
C GLU A 113 -11.37 8.69 17.98
N SER A 114 -11.75 9.78 18.68
CA SER A 114 -12.33 10.97 18.06
C SER A 114 -11.33 11.65 17.13
N PHE A 115 -10.07 11.81 17.56
CA PHE A 115 -9.01 12.37 16.74
C PHE A 115 -8.79 11.55 15.46
N GLU A 116 -8.70 10.23 15.59
CA GLU A 116 -8.52 9.31 14.49
C GLU A 116 -9.67 9.42 13.48
N ARG A 117 -10.92 9.32 13.96
CA ARG A 117 -12.10 9.40 13.10
C ARG A 117 -12.19 10.75 12.37
N CYS A 118 -11.95 11.85 13.09
CA CYS A 118 -12.23 13.20 12.62
C CYS A 118 -11.09 13.85 11.82
N PHE A 119 -9.82 13.64 12.20
CA PHE A 119 -8.67 14.34 11.61
C PHE A 119 -7.74 13.43 10.83
N LEU A 120 -7.64 12.15 11.21
CA LEU A 120 -6.76 11.21 10.54
C LEU A 120 -7.47 10.53 9.37
N TYR A 121 -8.62 9.90 9.63
CA TYR A 121 -9.37 9.13 8.64
C TYR A 121 -10.40 9.96 7.89
N GLY A 122 -10.88 11.08 8.47
CA GLY A 122 -11.87 11.97 7.85
C GLY A 122 -13.16 11.23 7.46
N GLU A 123 -13.59 10.30 8.31
CA GLU A 123 -14.80 9.51 8.07
C GLU A 123 -16.03 10.44 8.00
N GLU A 124 -16.98 10.10 7.12
CA GLU A 124 -18.29 10.77 6.93
C GLU A 124 -18.30 12.05 6.05
N GLY A 125 -17.15 12.52 5.54
CA GLY A 125 -17.12 13.66 4.61
C GLY A 125 -17.69 14.96 5.19
N LYS A 126 -17.65 15.07 6.52
CA LYS A 126 -18.00 16.27 7.26
C LYS A 126 -16.93 17.33 7.02
N GLY A 127 -17.37 18.57 6.79
CA GLY A 127 -16.45 19.70 6.68
C GLY A 127 -15.76 19.96 8.02
N LEU A 128 -14.59 20.60 7.99
CA LEU A 128 -13.82 20.91 9.20
C LEU A 128 -14.66 21.68 10.23
N GLU A 129 -15.55 22.55 9.75
CA GLU A 129 -16.47 23.30 10.60
C GLU A 129 -17.43 22.42 11.39
N GLN A 130 -18.01 21.41 10.75
CA GLN A 130 -18.90 20.47 11.42
C GLN A 130 -18.11 19.61 12.42
N THR A 131 -16.92 19.15 12.04
CA THR A 131 -16.02 18.39 12.91
C THR A 131 -15.65 19.17 14.17
N CYS A 132 -15.27 20.45 14.03
CA CYS A 132 -14.94 21.31 15.17
C CYS A 132 -16.14 21.53 16.09
N ARG A 133 -17.34 21.72 15.51
CA ARG A 133 -18.59 21.86 16.29
C ARG A 133 -18.92 20.58 17.08
N GLU A 134 -18.78 19.41 16.47
CA GLU A 134 -19.02 18.12 17.13
C GLU A 134 -18.03 17.85 18.28
N LEU A 135 -16.78 18.30 18.13
CA LEU A 135 -15.73 18.15 19.14
C LEU A 135 -15.70 19.29 20.17
N GLY A 136 -16.50 20.35 19.98
CA GLY A 136 -16.51 21.52 20.86
C GLY A 136 -15.20 22.32 20.86
N ILE A 137 -14.45 22.30 19.75
CA ILE A 137 -13.17 23.03 19.63
C ILE A 137 -13.28 24.24 18.67
N PRO A 138 -12.49 25.31 18.88
CA PRO A 138 -12.40 26.41 17.93
C PRO A 138 -11.90 25.96 16.55
N MET A 139 -12.36 26.64 15.49
CA MET A 139 -11.93 26.37 14.11
C MET A 139 -10.42 26.51 13.90
N GLU A 140 -9.79 27.42 14.63
CA GLU A 140 -8.34 27.62 14.58
C GLU A 140 -7.59 26.39 15.13
N GLU A 141 -8.05 25.82 16.25
CA GLU A 141 -7.47 24.61 16.83
C GLU A 141 -7.63 23.41 15.88
N GLY A 142 -8.80 23.24 15.26
CA GLY A 142 -9.02 22.19 14.26
C GLY A 142 -8.07 22.28 13.07
N ARG A 143 -7.80 23.50 12.57
CA ARG A 143 -6.79 23.72 11.51
C ARG A 143 -5.38 23.37 12.00
N ARG A 144 -5.02 23.77 13.21
CA ARG A 144 -3.70 23.47 13.80
C ARG A 144 -3.49 21.96 13.99
N ILE A 145 -4.52 21.21 14.37
CA ILE A 145 -4.48 19.75 14.43
C ILE A 145 -4.27 19.16 13.04
N LEU A 146 -4.99 19.66 12.04
CA LEU A 146 -4.84 19.18 10.66
C LEU A 146 -3.42 19.42 10.13
N ASP A 147 -2.88 20.62 10.32
CA ASP A 147 -1.50 20.93 9.90
C ASP A 147 -0.49 20.01 10.61
N LEU A 148 -0.73 19.66 11.88
CA LEU A 148 0.09 18.69 12.60
C LEU A 148 0.01 17.29 11.96
N VAL A 149 -1.18 16.82 11.58
CA VAL A 149 -1.35 15.52 10.89
C VAL A 149 -0.58 15.51 9.56
N LEU A 150 -0.64 16.60 8.80
CA LEU A 150 0.10 16.74 7.55
C LEU A 150 1.63 16.74 7.79
N GLU A 151 2.09 17.49 8.80
CA GLU A 151 3.51 17.59 9.15
C GLU A 151 4.09 16.26 9.66
N VAL A 152 3.37 15.57 10.55
CA VAL A 152 3.74 14.25 11.05
C VAL A 152 3.67 13.22 9.93
N GLY A 153 2.63 13.25 9.09
CA GLY A 153 2.51 12.39 7.92
C GLY A 153 3.72 12.53 6.98
N ALA A 154 4.19 13.75 6.75
CA ALA A 154 5.35 14.03 5.90
C ALA A 154 6.68 13.53 6.49
N ARG A 155 6.82 13.45 7.82
CA ARG A 155 8.08 13.05 8.50
C ARG A 155 8.08 11.64 9.10
N SER A 156 6.92 10.99 9.23
CA SER A 156 6.79 9.67 9.85
C SER A 156 7.53 8.53 9.12
N GLU A 157 8.01 8.75 7.89
CA GLU A 157 8.83 7.77 7.16
C GLU A 157 10.32 7.79 7.51
N PHE A 158 10.77 8.72 8.35
CA PHE A 158 12.15 8.72 8.87
C PHE A 158 12.36 7.73 10.03
N PHE A 159 11.33 6.98 10.42
CA PHE A 159 11.30 6.16 11.63
C PHE A 159 12.02 4.79 11.54
N ARG A 160 12.87 4.58 10.53
CA ARG A 160 13.83 3.48 10.57
C ARG A 160 15.22 4.00 10.24
N PRO A 161 16.21 3.81 11.13
CA PRO A 161 17.58 4.22 10.86
C PRO A 161 18.04 3.58 9.55
N ALA A 162 18.90 4.29 8.83
CA ALA A 162 19.59 3.73 7.68
C ALA A 162 20.20 2.37 8.09
N ALA A 163 20.08 1.37 7.21
CA ALA A 163 20.85 0.14 7.38
C ALA A 163 22.31 0.52 7.64
N GLU A 164 22.96 -0.14 8.60
CA GLU A 164 24.32 0.20 8.97
C GLU A 164 25.22 0.30 7.72
N PRO A 165 26.16 1.27 7.67
CA PRO A 165 27.06 1.43 6.54
C PRO A 165 27.87 0.15 6.36
N GLY A 166 27.52 -0.67 5.36
CA GLY A 166 28.18 -1.96 5.11
C GLY A 166 27.30 -3.00 4.41
N GLN A 167 25.97 -2.91 4.50
CA GLN A 167 25.07 -3.81 3.77
C GLN A 167 24.85 -3.31 2.33
N SER A 168 25.69 -3.79 1.41
CA SER A 168 25.46 -3.66 -0.04
C SER A 168 24.27 -4.55 -0.46
N GLY A 169 23.05 -4.07 -0.24
CA GLY A 169 21.81 -4.79 -0.54
C GLY A 169 20.75 -3.91 -1.20
N ILE A 170 19.79 -4.54 -1.88
CA ILE A 170 18.59 -3.86 -2.39
C ILE A 170 17.84 -3.26 -1.19
N ARG A 171 17.67 -1.94 -1.18
CA ARG A 171 16.91 -1.24 -0.15
C ARG A 171 15.41 -1.46 -0.37
N TYR A 172 14.78 -2.14 0.57
CA TYR A 172 13.32 -2.28 0.61
C TYR A 172 12.69 -1.18 1.47
N HIS A 173 11.48 -0.80 1.11
CA HIS A 173 10.59 0.01 1.94
C HIS A 173 9.54 -0.90 2.56
N CYS A 174 9.58 -1.06 3.88
CA CYS A 174 8.56 -1.80 4.61
C CYS A 174 7.27 -0.98 4.62
N ILE A 175 6.21 -1.48 3.96
CA ILE A 175 4.96 -0.73 3.78
C ILE A 175 3.86 -1.16 4.75
N ALA A 176 3.93 -2.40 5.26
CA ALA A 176 2.91 -2.97 6.13
C ALA A 176 3.50 -4.05 7.04
N SER A 177 2.86 -4.28 8.17
CA SER A 177 3.07 -5.42 9.07
C SER A 177 1.86 -6.31 8.96
N ILE A 178 2.09 -7.61 8.82
CA ILE A 178 1.04 -8.61 8.90
C ILE A 178 0.99 -9.07 10.35
N ASP A 179 -0.17 -8.97 10.97
CA ASP A 179 -0.39 -9.33 12.36
C ASP A 179 -1.34 -10.52 12.45
N GLN A 180 -1.05 -11.41 13.38
CA GLN A 180 -1.95 -12.49 13.78
C GLN A 180 -2.67 -12.06 15.07
N ASP A 181 -4.00 -12.15 15.08
CA ASP A 181 -4.76 -11.82 16.27
C ASP A 181 -4.43 -12.82 17.39
N LYS A 182 -4.11 -12.31 18.58
CA LYS A 182 -3.79 -13.13 19.76
C LYS A 182 -5.01 -13.88 20.29
N ARG A 183 -6.22 -13.35 20.05
CA ARG A 183 -7.49 -13.94 20.49
C ARG A 183 -8.06 -14.91 19.48
N ASP A 184 -7.82 -14.67 18.20
CA ASP A 184 -8.18 -15.56 17.10
C ASP A 184 -6.97 -15.80 16.19
N PRO A 185 -6.18 -16.86 16.43
CA PRO A 185 -5.02 -17.19 15.61
C PRO A 185 -5.34 -17.46 14.15
N GLU A 186 -6.62 -17.70 13.80
CA GLU A 186 -7.04 -17.85 12.42
C GLU A 186 -7.23 -16.48 11.73
N HIS A 187 -7.38 -15.40 12.48
CA HIS A 187 -7.51 -14.07 11.91
C HIS A 187 -6.14 -13.44 11.63
N LEU A 188 -5.87 -13.17 10.35
CA LEU A 188 -4.74 -12.36 9.93
C LEU A 188 -5.24 -10.99 9.49
N SER A 189 -4.55 -9.96 9.94
CA SER A 189 -4.75 -8.58 9.51
C SER A 189 -3.42 -8.01 9.03
N PHE A 190 -3.45 -6.84 8.40
CA PHE A 190 -2.23 -6.08 8.15
C PHE A 190 -2.44 -4.63 8.52
N ARG A 191 -1.42 -4.04 9.15
CA ARG A 191 -1.38 -2.63 9.52
C ARG A 191 -0.33 -1.94 8.68
N PHE A 192 -0.64 -0.72 8.25
CA PHE A 192 0.30 0.05 7.46
C PHE A 192 1.38 0.68 8.33
N MET A 193 2.57 0.83 7.75
CA MET A 193 3.69 1.50 8.41
C MET A 193 3.55 3.02 8.37
N SER A 194 3.01 3.57 7.27
CA SER A 194 2.89 5.01 7.08
C SER A 194 1.44 5.51 7.15
N PRO A 195 1.19 6.72 7.69
CA PRO A 195 -0.14 7.33 7.76
C PRO A 195 -0.84 7.48 6.43
N HIS A 196 -0.17 7.90 5.36
CA HIS A 196 -0.83 8.10 4.07
C HIS A 196 -1.47 6.82 3.53
N TRP A 197 -0.94 5.64 3.88
CA TRP A 197 -1.54 4.35 3.58
C TRP A 197 -2.77 4.06 4.44
N ALA A 198 -2.69 4.26 5.74
CA ALA A 198 -3.81 3.98 6.65
C ALA A 198 -5.00 4.93 6.46
N ARG A 199 -4.74 6.19 6.05
CA ARG A 199 -5.76 7.20 5.76
C ARG A 199 -6.71 6.82 4.62
N GLY A 200 -6.41 5.78 3.87
CA GLY A 200 -7.32 5.33 2.81
C GLY A 200 -7.18 6.12 1.51
N ARG A 201 -8.16 5.93 0.63
CA ARG A 201 -8.26 6.64 -0.65
C ARG A 201 -9.02 7.95 -0.52
N TYR A 202 -8.74 8.89 -1.40
CA TYR A 202 -9.60 10.04 -1.62
C TYR A 202 -10.86 9.62 -2.40
N VAL A 203 -12.01 10.13 -1.98
CA VAL A 203 -13.29 9.99 -2.68
C VAL A 203 -13.73 11.39 -3.08
N VAL A 204 -13.85 11.62 -4.38
CA VAL A 204 -14.27 12.89 -4.96
C VAL A 204 -15.73 12.78 -5.42
N LEU A 205 -16.57 13.72 -4.99
CA LEU A 205 -17.97 13.83 -5.40
C LEU A 205 -18.06 14.55 -6.75
N TYR A 206 -17.73 13.83 -7.83
CA TYR A 206 -17.69 14.40 -9.19
C TYR A 206 -19.04 15.00 -9.64
N ASP A 207 -20.17 14.44 -9.19
CA ASP A 207 -21.51 14.91 -9.55
C ASP A 207 -21.77 16.36 -9.13
N LYS A 208 -21.13 16.82 -8.04
CA LYS A 208 -21.27 18.18 -7.49
C LYS A 208 -20.15 19.12 -7.95
N LEU A 209 -19.20 18.64 -8.75
CA LEU A 209 -17.99 19.38 -9.10
C LEU A 209 -18.27 20.59 -9.99
N GLU A 210 -19.19 20.47 -10.96
CA GLU A 210 -19.55 21.59 -11.84
C GLU A 210 -20.27 22.71 -11.09
N GLU A 211 -21.20 22.36 -10.21
CA GLU A 211 -21.88 23.32 -9.34
C GLU A 211 -20.88 24.07 -8.44
N TRP A 212 -19.95 23.34 -7.81
CA TRP A 212 -18.92 23.93 -6.96
C TRP A 212 -17.97 24.85 -7.72
N LYS A 213 -17.56 24.47 -8.95
CA LYS A 213 -16.75 25.33 -9.84
C LYS A 213 -17.48 26.64 -10.17
N GLY A 214 -18.79 26.58 -10.37
CA GLY A 214 -19.64 27.73 -10.65
C GLY A 214 -19.74 28.66 -9.44
N ARG A 215 -20.11 28.12 -8.26
CA ARG A 215 -20.26 28.89 -7.02
C ARG A 215 -18.95 29.54 -6.55
N ARG A 216 -17.83 28.86 -6.74
CA ARG A 216 -16.49 29.40 -6.39
C ARG A 216 -15.99 30.45 -7.39
N ASN A 217 -16.61 30.57 -8.56
CA ASN A 217 -16.23 31.50 -9.63
C ASN A 217 -14.75 31.38 -10.05
N LEU A 218 -14.31 30.16 -10.34
CA LEU A 218 -12.90 29.89 -10.68
C LEU A 218 -12.46 30.56 -11.99
N SER A 219 -11.28 31.16 -11.97
CA SER A 219 -10.58 31.64 -13.15
C SER A 219 -10.20 30.50 -14.11
N GLY A 220 -9.88 30.84 -15.36
CA GLY A 220 -9.44 29.85 -16.36
C GLY A 220 -8.18 29.09 -15.93
N ASP A 221 -7.32 29.73 -15.14
CA ASP A 221 -6.05 29.18 -14.66
C ASP A 221 -6.29 28.23 -13.48
N GLU A 222 -7.15 28.61 -12.52
CA GLU A 222 -7.56 27.73 -11.43
C GLU A 222 -8.32 26.50 -11.95
N LYS A 223 -9.14 26.64 -12.99
CA LYS A 223 -9.78 25.49 -13.64
C LYS A 223 -8.76 24.52 -14.24
N ARG A 224 -7.63 25.02 -14.78
CA ARG A 224 -6.51 24.16 -15.24
C ARG A 224 -5.78 23.53 -14.07
N GLY A 225 -5.53 24.29 -13.00
CA GLY A 225 -4.93 23.80 -11.75
C GLY A 225 -5.74 22.67 -11.14
N LEU A 226 -7.05 22.86 -10.98
CA LEU A 226 -7.99 21.87 -10.46
C LEU A 226 -7.96 20.55 -11.25
N ARG A 227 -7.94 20.62 -12.59
CA ARG A 227 -7.84 19.40 -13.42
C ARG A 227 -6.52 18.65 -13.17
N LYS A 228 -5.40 19.37 -13.04
CA LYS A 228 -4.10 18.75 -12.73
C LYS A 228 -4.12 18.13 -11.33
N LEU A 229 -4.69 18.82 -10.35
CA LEU A 229 -4.83 18.36 -8.98
C LEU A 229 -5.64 17.06 -8.91
N LEU A 230 -6.84 17.03 -9.50
CA LEU A 230 -7.68 15.84 -9.52
C LEU A 230 -6.98 14.65 -10.18
N LYS A 231 -6.22 14.88 -11.25
CA LYS A 231 -5.41 13.84 -11.88
C LYS A 231 -4.31 13.30 -10.97
N ARG A 232 -3.65 14.16 -10.16
CA ARG A 232 -2.67 13.69 -9.14
C ARG A 232 -3.37 12.86 -8.06
N VAL A 233 -4.54 13.30 -7.58
CA VAL A 233 -5.36 12.56 -6.61
C VAL A 233 -5.75 11.18 -7.15
N GLU A 234 -6.17 11.09 -8.41
CA GLU A 234 -6.48 9.82 -9.09
C GLU A 234 -5.26 8.88 -9.16
N LEU A 235 -4.08 9.43 -9.44
CA LEU A 235 -2.83 8.65 -9.49
C LEU A 235 -2.39 8.14 -8.12
N ILE A 236 -2.56 8.96 -7.07
CA ILE A 236 -2.34 8.54 -5.68
C ILE A 236 -3.31 7.40 -5.34
N ASN A 237 -4.61 7.59 -5.59
CA ASN A 237 -5.62 6.57 -5.34
C ASN A 237 -5.33 5.26 -6.08
N MET A 238 -4.98 5.34 -7.37
CA MET A 238 -4.65 4.16 -8.19
C MET A 238 -3.48 3.38 -7.58
N ARG A 239 -2.40 4.08 -7.19
CA ARG A 239 -1.26 3.44 -6.52
C ARG A 239 -1.74 2.77 -5.23
N GLN A 240 -2.52 3.48 -4.43
CA GLN A 240 -2.91 2.98 -3.12
C GLN A 240 -3.86 1.79 -3.19
N ASP A 241 -4.87 1.87 -4.04
CA ASP A 241 -5.82 0.78 -4.33
C ASP A 241 -5.09 -0.46 -4.84
N THR A 242 -4.09 -0.30 -5.72
CA THR A 242 -3.30 -1.42 -6.26
C THR A 242 -2.54 -2.13 -5.14
N LEU A 243 -1.87 -1.37 -4.27
CA LEU A 243 -1.07 -1.94 -3.18
C LEU A 243 -1.93 -2.57 -2.10
N PHE A 244 -3.04 -1.94 -1.72
CA PHE A 244 -4.01 -2.52 -0.79
C PHE A 244 -4.56 -3.86 -1.32
N GLN A 245 -4.93 -3.94 -2.60
CA GLN A 245 -5.42 -5.17 -3.21
C GLN A 245 -4.34 -6.26 -3.23
N ILE A 246 -3.09 -5.91 -3.54
CA ILE A 246 -1.96 -6.85 -3.51
C ILE A 246 -1.78 -7.41 -2.09
N LEU A 247 -1.67 -6.54 -1.07
CA LEU A 247 -1.50 -6.96 0.33
C LEU A 247 -2.65 -7.84 0.80
N SER A 248 -3.89 -7.41 0.56
CA SER A 248 -5.08 -8.18 0.95
C SER A 248 -5.08 -9.59 0.36
N ARG A 249 -4.74 -9.71 -0.94
CA ARG A 249 -4.68 -11.02 -1.61
C ARG A 249 -3.50 -11.85 -1.12
N VAL A 250 -2.32 -11.25 -0.95
CA VAL A 250 -1.14 -11.96 -0.42
C VAL A 250 -1.42 -12.51 0.98
N THR A 251 -1.93 -11.67 1.89
CA THR A 251 -2.26 -12.08 3.27
C THR A 251 -3.30 -13.20 3.30
N THR A 252 -4.31 -13.13 2.42
CA THR A 252 -5.36 -14.16 2.34
C THR A 252 -4.81 -15.49 1.78
N GLU A 253 -4.11 -15.45 0.65
CA GLU A 253 -3.65 -16.64 -0.07
C GLU A 253 -2.50 -17.35 0.66
N GLN A 254 -1.60 -16.58 1.27
CA GLN A 254 -0.47 -17.13 2.04
C GLN A 254 -0.79 -17.32 3.53
N SER A 255 -2.07 -17.23 3.92
CA SER A 255 -2.50 -17.33 5.32
C SER A 255 -1.95 -18.56 6.04
N ALA A 256 -1.99 -19.73 5.39
CA ALA A 256 -1.48 -20.98 5.98
C ALA A 256 0.03 -20.91 6.29
N TYR A 257 0.82 -20.28 5.42
CA TYR A 257 2.24 -20.04 5.66
C TYR A 257 2.45 -18.99 6.75
N LEU A 258 1.74 -17.86 6.66
CA LEU A 258 1.87 -16.72 7.58
C LEU A 258 1.51 -17.08 9.03
N ARG A 259 0.63 -18.06 9.26
CA ARG A 259 0.29 -18.54 10.61
C ARG A 259 1.25 -19.60 11.16
N SER A 260 1.89 -20.38 10.29
CA SER A 260 2.65 -21.56 10.70
C SER A 260 4.16 -21.40 10.59
N ARG A 261 4.62 -20.39 9.83
CA ARG A 261 6.02 -20.24 9.39
C ARG A 261 6.53 -21.40 8.53
N ASP A 262 5.66 -22.33 8.12
CA ASP A 262 6.03 -23.52 7.35
C ASP A 262 5.98 -23.24 5.84
N ALA A 263 7.16 -23.15 5.21
CA ALA A 263 7.29 -22.87 3.78
C ALA A 263 6.58 -23.91 2.88
N THR A 264 6.33 -25.13 3.36
CA THR A 264 5.58 -26.14 2.61
C THR A 264 4.10 -25.80 2.46
N ARG A 265 3.59 -24.89 3.31
CA ARG A 265 2.20 -24.39 3.29
C ARG A 265 1.99 -23.16 2.43
N LEU A 266 3.03 -22.70 1.72
CA LEU A 266 2.89 -21.64 0.71
C LEU A 266 1.95 -22.08 -0.40
N ARG A 267 1.06 -21.18 -0.83
CA ARG A 267 0.15 -21.42 -1.95
C ARG A 267 0.65 -20.77 -3.23
N PRO A 268 0.49 -21.41 -4.39
CA PRO A 268 0.86 -20.80 -5.67
C PRO A 268 0.09 -19.49 -5.93
N LEU A 269 0.79 -18.36 -5.84
CA LEU A 269 0.31 -17.04 -6.21
C LEU A 269 1.36 -16.35 -7.10
N SER A 270 1.32 -16.67 -8.39
CA SER A 270 2.23 -16.00 -9.34
C SER A 270 1.83 -14.54 -9.53
N LEU A 271 2.80 -13.69 -9.88
CA LEU A 271 2.56 -12.29 -10.23
C LEU A 271 1.52 -12.11 -11.35
N ARG A 272 1.53 -12.99 -12.37
CA ARG A 272 0.55 -12.96 -13.47
C ARG A 272 -0.85 -13.31 -12.98
N GLU A 273 -0.94 -14.31 -12.09
CA GLU A 273 -2.21 -14.72 -11.51
C GLU A 273 -2.79 -13.63 -10.61
N LEU A 274 -1.95 -13.01 -9.77
CA LEU A 274 -2.36 -11.87 -8.97
C LEU A 274 -2.85 -10.72 -9.85
N ALA A 275 -2.11 -10.36 -10.90
CA ALA A 275 -2.48 -9.31 -11.85
C ALA A 275 -3.85 -9.56 -12.49
N ARG A 276 -4.11 -10.81 -12.91
CA ARG A 276 -5.40 -11.25 -13.45
C ARG A 276 -6.54 -11.08 -12.43
N ARG A 277 -6.32 -11.47 -11.17
CA ARG A 277 -7.33 -11.38 -10.11
C ARG A 277 -7.71 -9.95 -9.72
N ILE A 278 -6.76 -9.02 -9.79
CA ILE A 278 -7.01 -7.60 -9.47
C ILE A 278 -7.31 -6.74 -10.70
N GLY A 279 -7.37 -7.35 -11.91
CA GLY A 279 -7.74 -6.66 -13.14
C GLY A 279 -6.69 -5.66 -13.68
N VAL A 280 -5.40 -5.89 -13.43
CA VAL A 280 -4.31 -5.01 -13.90
C VAL A 280 -3.28 -5.77 -14.76
N ALA A 281 -2.43 -5.02 -15.47
CA ALA A 281 -1.33 -5.62 -16.23
C ALA A 281 -0.26 -6.22 -15.29
N PRO A 282 0.41 -7.32 -15.67
CA PRO A 282 1.51 -7.89 -14.87
C PRO A 282 2.63 -6.87 -14.54
N SER A 283 2.92 -5.95 -15.48
CA SER A 283 3.91 -4.89 -15.25
C SER A 283 3.50 -3.91 -14.15
N THR A 284 2.20 -3.68 -13.94
CA THR A 284 1.66 -2.89 -12.83
C THR A 284 1.96 -3.56 -11.50
N VAL A 285 1.66 -4.86 -11.36
CA VAL A 285 1.97 -5.62 -10.13
C VAL A 285 3.47 -5.66 -9.89
N SER A 286 4.26 -5.92 -10.93
CA SER A 286 5.72 -5.96 -10.83
C SER A 286 6.31 -4.65 -10.30
N ARG A 287 5.80 -3.50 -10.74
CA ARG A 287 6.24 -2.18 -10.26
C ARG A 287 5.74 -1.92 -8.85
N ALA A 288 4.49 -2.28 -8.57
CA ALA A 288 3.89 -2.10 -7.26
C ALA A 288 4.63 -2.90 -6.17
N VAL A 289 5.11 -4.11 -6.44
CA VAL A 289 5.86 -4.90 -5.42
C VAL A 289 7.37 -4.69 -5.44
N ALA A 290 7.91 -3.96 -6.43
CA ALA A 290 9.34 -3.70 -6.52
C ALA A 290 9.81 -2.86 -5.34
N ASN A 291 10.95 -3.24 -4.74
CA ASN A 291 11.59 -2.54 -3.62
C ASN A 291 10.65 -2.29 -2.41
N ARG A 292 9.62 -3.11 -2.24
CA ARG A 292 8.72 -3.08 -1.09
C ARG A 292 8.79 -4.38 -0.31
N SER A 293 8.68 -4.26 1.00
CA SER A 293 8.72 -5.35 1.97
C SER A 293 7.53 -5.24 2.93
N VAL A 294 7.31 -6.33 3.66
CA VAL A 294 6.34 -6.40 4.74
C VAL A 294 7.00 -7.03 5.96
N LEU A 295 6.60 -6.60 7.15
CA LEU A 295 6.94 -7.28 8.39
C LEU A 295 6.00 -8.48 8.55
N LEU A 296 6.56 -9.67 8.72
CA LEU A 296 5.82 -10.91 8.92
C LEU A 296 5.34 -11.02 10.38
N PRO A 297 4.34 -11.88 10.69
CA PRO A 297 3.77 -11.99 12.04
C PRO A 297 4.79 -12.32 13.15
N TRP A 298 5.93 -12.92 12.79
CA TRP A 298 7.02 -13.25 13.70
C TRP A 298 8.16 -12.21 13.73
N GLY A 299 7.96 -11.02 13.15
CA GLY A 299 8.89 -9.89 13.24
C GLY A 299 10.01 -9.86 12.20
N GLU A 300 10.02 -10.79 11.24
CA GLU A 300 10.99 -10.81 10.15
C GLU A 300 10.50 -9.95 8.98
N GLU A 301 11.39 -9.12 8.41
CA GLU A 301 11.06 -8.36 7.21
C GLU A 301 11.30 -9.19 5.94
N ALA A 302 10.27 -9.34 5.12
CA ALA A 302 10.35 -10.09 3.87
C ALA A 302 9.99 -9.20 2.66
N PRO A 303 10.70 -9.34 1.53
CA PRO A 303 10.31 -8.71 0.28
C PRO A 303 8.88 -9.11 -0.11
N LEU A 304 8.02 -8.14 -0.44
CA LEU A 304 6.64 -8.41 -0.85
C LEU A 304 6.58 -9.30 -2.09
N LYS A 305 7.55 -9.13 -3.01
CA LYS A 305 7.74 -10.00 -4.17
C LYS A 305 8.04 -11.45 -3.78
N GLY A 306 8.68 -11.69 -2.63
CA GLY A 306 8.98 -13.03 -2.12
C GLY A 306 7.73 -13.82 -1.74
N LEU A 307 6.65 -13.14 -1.35
CA LEU A 307 5.35 -13.75 -1.06
C LEU A 307 4.53 -14.08 -2.32
N LEU A 308 4.98 -13.61 -3.50
CA LEU A 308 4.41 -13.97 -4.80
C LEU A 308 5.05 -15.27 -5.32
N THR A 309 4.68 -16.38 -4.70
CA THR A 309 5.27 -17.68 -4.97
C THR A 309 4.63 -18.34 -6.19
N GLY A 310 5.37 -18.44 -7.29
CA GLY A 310 4.90 -19.23 -8.44
C GLY A 310 4.78 -20.71 -8.09
N GLN A 311 3.94 -21.45 -8.83
CA GLN A 311 3.72 -22.89 -8.62
C GLN A 311 5.03 -23.70 -8.56
N ARG A 312 6.01 -23.33 -9.38
CA ARG A 312 7.34 -23.96 -9.40
C ARG A 312 8.11 -23.76 -8.09
N TYR A 313 8.03 -22.57 -7.49
CA TYR A 313 8.73 -22.27 -6.23
C TYR A 313 8.14 -23.10 -5.09
N VAL A 314 6.81 -23.12 -4.99
CA VAL A 314 6.09 -23.94 -3.99
C VAL A 314 6.46 -25.42 -4.15
N LEU A 315 6.55 -25.92 -5.39
CA LEU A 315 6.96 -27.30 -5.66
C LEU A 315 8.40 -27.59 -5.21
N LEU A 316 9.33 -26.64 -5.41
CA LEU A 316 10.71 -26.76 -4.94
C LEU A 316 10.75 -26.85 -3.42
N SER A 317 10.03 -25.98 -2.71
CA SER A 317 9.98 -25.96 -1.25
C SER A 317 9.45 -27.27 -0.66
N ILE A 318 8.35 -27.79 -1.22
CA ILE A 318 7.75 -29.06 -0.76
C ILE A 318 8.68 -30.23 -1.04
N LEU A 319 9.26 -30.31 -2.24
CA LEU A 319 10.15 -31.43 -2.59
C LEU A 319 11.46 -31.38 -1.81
N ALA A 320 12.01 -30.18 -1.54
CA ALA A 320 13.16 -30.01 -0.65
C ALA A 320 12.88 -30.54 0.75
N ASP A 321 11.75 -30.13 1.35
CA ASP A 321 11.32 -30.62 2.65
C ASP A 321 11.14 -32.16 2.68
N TRP A 322 10.54 -32.73 1.63
CA TRP A 322 10.36 -34.17 1.55
C TRP A 322 11.68 -34.93 1.40
N VAL A 323 12.65 -34.37 0.68
CA VAL A 323 13.98 -34.97 0.53
C VAL A 323 14.73 -34.90 1.87
N GLU A 324 14.73 -33.74 2.53
CA GLU A 324 15.38 -33.52 3.83
C GLU A 324 14.81 -34.44 4.92
N LYS A 325 13.48 -34.59 4.97
CA LYS A 325 12.80 -35.49 5.91
C LYS A 325 12.84 -36.97 5.50
N GLY A 326 13.60 -37.34 4.46
CA GLY A 326 13.72 -38.72 4.00
C GLY A 326 12.43 -39.33 3.43
N ARG A 327 11.42 -38.51 3.10
CA ARG A 327 10.14 -38.92 2.52
C ARG A 327 10.24 -39.22 1.02
N VAL A 328 11.36 -38.91 0.39
CA VAL A 328 11.70 -39.30 -0.98
C VAL A 328 12.80 -40.38 -0.94
N LYS A 329 12.38 -41.65 -0.98
CA LYS A 329 13.30 -42.80 -0.98
C LYS A 329 13.94 -43.03 -2.36
N ARG A 330 15.04 -43.78 -2.38
CA ARG A 330 15.66 -44.29 -3.61
C ARG A 330 14.64 -45.19 -4.33
N GLY A 331 14.28 -44.85 -5.57
CA GLY A 331 13.29 -45.58 -6.38
C GLY A 331 11.93 -44.91 -6.55
N VAL A 332 11.61 -43.85 -5.79
CA VAL A 332 10.35 -43.11 -5.98
C VAL A 332 10.31 -42.50 -7.39
N THR A 333 9.22 -42.74 -8.12
CA THR A 333 9.06 -42.22 -9.49
C THR A 333 8.46 -40.80 -9.50
N ASP A 334 8.64 -40.08 -10.61
CA ASP A 334 8.06 -38.74 -10.75
C ASP A 334 6.52 -38.78 -10.82
N GLU A 335 5.93 -39.89 -11.24
CA GLU A 335 4.48 -40.14 -11.23
C GLU A 335 3.94 -40.31 -9.82
N GLU A 336 4.66 -41.03 -8.96
CA GLU A 336 4.32 -41.16 -7.54
C GLU A 336 4.40 -39.81 -6.82
N LEU A 337 5.46 -39.04 -7.06
CA LEU A 337 5.58 -37.69 -6.50
C LEU A 337 4.45 -36.77 -6.97
N MET A 338 4.08 -36.83 -8.25
CA MET A 338 2.94 -36.10 -8.79
C MET A 338 1.63 -36.47 -8.07
N GLY A 339 1.37 -37.77 -7.90
CA GLY A 339 0.19 -38.26 -7.18
C GLY A 339 0.16 -37.81 -5.72
N ARG A 340 1.31 -37.84 -5.04
CA ARG A 340 1.45 -37.35 -3.66
C ARG A 340 1.24 -35.85 -3.55
N LEU A 341 1.76 -35.06 -4.48
CA LEU A 341 1.55 -33.61 -4.51
C LEU A 341 0.06 -33.25 -4.70
N ALA A 342 -0.65 -34.00 -5.53
CA ALA A 342 -2.09 -33.83 -5.72
C ALA A 342 -2.88 -34.25 -4.47
N LYS A 343 -2.54 -35.39 -3.84
CA LYS A 343 -3.30 -35.96 -2.73
C LYS A 343 -3.01 -35.29 -1.37
N GLU A 344 -1.74 -35.02 -1.07
CA GLU A 344 -1.30 -34.49 0.23
C GLU A 344 -1.33 -32.96 0.28
N VAL A 345 -1.07 -32.29 -0.85
CA VAL A 345 -0.89 -30.82 -0.90
C VAL A 345 -1.94 -30.13 -1.78
N GLY A 346 -2.69 -30.88 -2.59
CA GLY A 346 -3.69 -30.33 -3.51
C GLY A 346 -3.09 -29.66 -4.76
N ILE A 347 -1.82 -29.90 -5.07
CA ILE A 347 -1.14 -29.28 -6.22
C ILE A 347 -1.11 -30.25 -7.40
N THR A 348 -1.83 -29.90 -8.47
CA THR A 348 -1.80 -30.67 -9.73
C THR A 348 -0.71 -30.11 -10.64
N VAL A 349 0.25 -30.96 -11.02
CA VAL A 349 1.39 -30.63 -11.88
C VAL A 349 1.66 -31.73 -12.88
N SER A 350 2.34 -31.40 -13.98
CA SER A 350 2.78 -32.42 -14.94
C SER A 350 3.99 -33.20 -14.41
N ARG A 351 4.13 -34.46 -14.83
CA ARG A 351 5.33 -35.29 -14.58
C ARG A 351 6.62 -34.57 -14.99
N ARG A 352 6.60 -33.85 -16.12
CA ARG A 352 7.75 -33.07 -16.62
C ARG A 352 8.18 -31.98 -15.63
N THR A 353 7.22 -31.27 -15.04
CA THR A 353 7.49 -30.23 -14.03
C THR A 353 8.09 -30.83 -12.77
N VAL A 354 7.57 -31.97 -12.30
CA VAL A 354 8.11 -32.70 -11.15
C VAL A 354 9.56 -33.13 -11.41
N ASN A 355 9.85 -33.71 -12.57
CA ASN A 355 11.20 -34.11 -12.96
C ASN A 355 12.18 -32.93 -12.94
N GLU A 356 11.80 -31.81 -13.57
CA GLU A 356 12.65 -30.60 -13.64
C GLU A 356 12.95 -30.02 -12.25
N VAL A 357 11.95 -30.01 -11.36
CA VAL A 357 12.09 -29.52 -9.98
C VAL A 357 12.91 -30.48 -9.13
N ARG A 358 12.62 -31.78 -9.20
CA ARG A 358 13.34 -32.83 -8.47
C ARG A 358 14.83 -32.82 -8.78
N ARG A 359 15.22 -32.64 -10.06
CA ARG A 359 16.63 -32.52 -10.45
C ARG A 359 17.36 -31.38 -9.75
N LYS A 360 16.67 -30.28 -9.43
CA LYS A 360 17.27 -29.13 -8.72
C LYS A 360 17.46 -29.36 -7.23
N VAL A 361 16.61 -30.19 -6.62
CA VAL A 361 16.63 -30.49 -5.19
C VAL A 361 17.58 -31.66 -4.88
N VAL A 362 17.66 -32.64 -5.78
CA VAL A 362 18.43 -33.88 -5.59
C VAL A 362 19.83 -33.81 -6.22
N ALA A 363 20.14 -32.76 -7.00
CA ALA A 363 21.49 -32.58 -7.51
C ALA A 363 22.49 -32.47 -6.34
N PRO A 364 23.63 -33.19 -6.38
CA PRO A 364 24.67 -33.02 -5.39
C PRO A 364 25.18 -31.58 -5.45
N ALA A 365 25.42 -30.98 -4.28
CA ALA A 365 26.17 -29.73 -4.21
C ALA A 365 27.51 -29.94 -4.93
N VAL A 366 27.75 -29.17 -5.98
CA VAL A 366 29.06 -29.10 -6.66
C VAL A 366 29.94 -28.15 -5.87
#